data_AF-A0A2U1W3U7-F1
#
_entry.id   AF-A0A2U1W3U7-F1
#
_cell.length_a   1.000
_cell.length_b   1.000
_cell.length_c   1.000
_cell.angle_alpha   90.00
_cell.angle_beta   90.00
_cell.angle_gamma   90.00
#
_symmetry.space_group_name_H-M   'P 1'
#
loop_
_entity.id
_entity.type
_entity.pdbx_description
1 polymer ?
#
loop_
_entity_poly.entity_id
_entity_poly.type
_entity_poly.pdbx_seq_one_letter_code
_entity_poly.pdbx_strand_id
1 'polypeptide(L)'
;MTVRLLFFAFPAILLSMSPAAAQSNGCTGFPPATLDLDTVLAPIQRDDALSIPQLTRLPGRTPGPVSTADSHVLGLTQARYGEQSQVSALFKTMGDGTYCASASKLTISFGFQQRIVHVAREIPAGSCLHGEVLAHEMRHVAVDEALLQEMMPQIRSRLDQVIAEMAPVRSRSQSQAMAAVRRPLESAMRRIMQEFGRERDRRQAQVDTVEEYERVSRVCNGEARNYLPKPATRRTVRQG
;
A
#
# COMPACT_ATOMS: atom_id res chain seq x y z
N MET A 1 68.05 -53.29 27.28
CA MET A 1 66.61 -53.47 27.54
C MET A 1 65.88 -52.33 26.84
N THR A 2 65.18 -52.65 25.74
CA THR A 2 64.47 -51.73 24.85
C THR A 2 63.06 -51.48 25.35
N VAL A 3 62.62 -50.21 25.45
CA VAL A 3 61.20 -49.85 25.63
C VAL A 3 60.76 -49.04 24.42
N ARG A 4 59.80 -49.61 23.69
CA ARG A 4 59.19 -49.08 22.45
C ARG A 4 58.23 -47.93 22.78
N LEU A 5 58.38 -46.78 22.11
CA LEU A 5 57.32 -45.76 22.03
C LEU A 5 56.25 -46.21 21.03
N LEU A 6 55.00 -46.28 21.48
CA LEU A 6 53.82 -46.51 20.64
C LEU A 6 53.28 -45.16 20.14
N PHE A 7 53.35 -44.95 18.82
CA PHE A 7 52.68 -43.87 18.12
C PHE A 7 51.19 -44.23 17.92
N PHE A 8 50.28 -43.46 18.51
CA PHE A 8 48.85 -43.51 18.18
C PHE A 8 48.58 -42.64 16.96
N ALA A 9 48.22 -43.27 15.84
CA ALA A 9 47.73 -42.58 14.65
C ALA A 9 46.22 -42.32 14.79
N PHE A 10 45.83 -41.04 14.84
CA PHE A 10 44.42 -40.63 14.74
C PHE A 10 43.98 -40.66 13.26
N PRO A 11 42.89 -41.35 12.89
CA PRO A 11 42.36 -41.28 11.54
C PRO A 11 41.62 -39.94 11.34
N ALA A 12 42.05 -39.17 10.33
CA ALA A 12 41.35 -37.98 9.88
C ALA A 12 40.06 -38.39 9.14
N ILE A 13 38.91 -38.18 9.77
CA ILE A 13 37.60 -38.38 9.15
C ILE A 13 37.30 -37.17 8.26
N LEU A 14 37.49 -37.33 6.95
CA LEU A 14 37.03 -36.40 5.92
C LEU A 14 35.52 -36.51 5.77
N LEU A 15 34.78 -35.58 6.38
CA LEU A 15 33.34 -35.38 6.15
C LEU A 15 33.13 -34.81 4.75
N SER A 16 32.80 -35.68 3.80
CA SER A 16 32.32 -35.29 2.47
C SER A 16 30.94 -34.65 2.58
N MET A 17 30.88 -33.31 2.65
CA MET A 17 29.64 -32.56 2.47
C MET A 17 29.22 -32.66 1.01
N SER A 18 28.31 -33.59 0.70
CA SER A 18 27.68 -33.64 -0.62
C SER A 18 26.75 -32.44 -0.77
N PRO A 19 26.80 -31.69 -1.89
CA PRO A 19 25.83 -30.64 -2.15
C PRO A 19 24.44 -31.27 -2.23
N ALA A 20 23.50 -30.75 -1.45
CA ALA A 20 22.10 -31.15 -1.54
C ALA A 20 21.59 -30.81 -2.95
N ALA A 21 21.53 -31.80 -3.83
CA ALA A 21 20.82 -31.67 -5.10
C ALA A 21 19.37 -31.31 -4.78
N ALA A 22 18.91 -30.16 -5.26
CA ALA A 22 17.50 -29.78 -5.16
C ALA A 22 16.67 -30.88 -5.81
N GLN A 23 15.98 -31.70 -5.01
CA GLN A 23 15.11 -32.74 -5.54
C GLN A 23 14.05 -32.06 -6.38
N SER A 24 13.98 -32.41 -7.67
CA SER A 24 12.91 -31.93 -8.52
C SER A 24 11.59 -32.36 -7.88
N ASN A 25 10.69 -31.42 -7.64
CA ASN A 25 9.36 -31.68 -7.08
C ASN A 25 8.46 -32.52 -8.03
N GLY A 26 8.95 -32.88 -9.21
CA GLY A 26 8.28 -33.79 -10.16
C GLY A 26 7.09 -33.17 -10.87
N CYS A 27 6.81 -31.89 -10.63
CA CYS A 27 5.71 -31.16 -11.25
C CYS A 27 6.19 -30.49 -12.55
N THR A 28 5.92 -31.11 -13.69
CA THR A 28 6.34 -30.62 -15.01
C THR A 28 5.15 -30.51 -15.99
N GLY A 29 5.40 -29.83 -17.13
CA GLY A 29 4.43 -29.71 -18.23
C GLY A 29 3.21 -28.87 -17.86
N PHE A 30 3.40 -27.80 -17.08
CA PHE A 30 2.41 -26.75 -16.90
C PHE A 30 2.76 -25.56 -17.79
N PRO A 31 1.79 -24.93 -18.46
CA PRO A 31 2.04 -23.69 -19.19
C PRO A 31 2.38 -22.54 -18.21
N PRO A 32 3.07 -21.49 -18.69
CA PRO A 32 3.26 -20.28 -17.90
C PRO A 32 1.91 -19.62 -17.59
N ALA A 33 1.82 -18.97 -16.43
CA ALA A 33 0.61 -18.22 -16.06
C ALA A 33 0.55 -16.88 -16.80
N THR A 34 -0.67 -16.37 -17.02
CA THR A 34 -0.91 -15.04 -17.61
C THR A 34 -1.34 -14.02 -16.56
N LEU A 35 -0.94 -12.75 -16.73
CA LEU A 35 -1.39 -11.62 -15.91
C LEU A 35 -2.44 -10.77 -16.62
N ASP A 36 -3.56 -10.57 -15.95
CA ASP A 36 -4.59 -9.60 -16.27
C ASP A 36 -4.61 -8.56 -15.14
N LEU A 37 -4.21 -7.32 -15.44
CA LEU A 37 -4.05 -6.26 -14.44
C LEU A 37 -4.77 -5.00 -14.90
N ASP A 38 -5.80 -4.64 -14.16
CA ASP A 38 -6.65 -3.48 -14.39
C ASP A 38 -6.37 -2.36 -13.39
N THR A 39 -6.44 -1.12 -13.87
CA THR A 39 -6.38 0.07 -13.03
C THR A 39 -7.80 0.49 -12.64
N VAL A 40 -8.04 0.70 -11.35
CA VAL A 40 -9.32 1.17 -10.82
C VAL A 40 -9.21 2.63 -10.42
N LEU A 41 -10.09 3.46 -10.98
CA LEU A 41 -10.18 4.87 -10.63
C LEU A 41 -11.66 5.27 -10.54
N ALA A 42 -12.30 4.99 -9.40
CA ALA A 42 -13.70 5.31 -9.15
C ALA A 42 -13.97 6.80 -9.30
N PRO A 43 -15.08 7.29 -9.87
CA PRO A 43 -15.32 8.72 -10.05
C PRO A 43 -15.28 9.51 -8.73
N ILE A 44 -14.88 10.78 -8.82
CA ILE A 44 -14.89 11.69 -7.67
C ILE A 44 -16.34 11.99 -7.29
N GLN A 45 -16.66 11.84 -6.01
CA GLN A 45 -17.93 12.24 -5.43
C GLN A 45 -17.74 13.52 -4.60
N ARG A 46 -18.78 14.34 -4.56
CA ARG A 46 -18.84 15.55 -3.73
C ARG A 46 -19.80 15.33 -2.58
N ASP A 47 -19.38 15.67 -1.37
CA ASP A 47 -20.21 15.63 -0.18
C ASP A 47 -19.82 16.76 0.77
N ASP A 48 -20.54 17.87 0.71
CA ASP A 48 -20.28 19.04 1.56
C ASP A 48 -21.22 19.05 2.80
N ALA A 49 -21.76 17.89 3.21
CA ALA A 49 -22.74 17.81 4.31
C ALA A 49 -22.11 17.85 5.72
N LEU A 50 -20.79 17.67 5.81
CA LEU A 50 -20.07 17.50 7.07
C LEU A 50 -19.60 18.85 7.63
N SER A 51 -19.73 19.00 8.95
CA SER A 51 -19.21 20.17 9.67
C SER A 51 -17.69 20.13 9.84
N ILE A 52 -17.06 21.29 10.06
CA ILE A 52 -15.63 21.38 10.40
C ILE A 52 -15.23 20.41 11.51
N PRO A 53 -15.93 20.31 12.67
CA PRO A 53 -15.57 19.33 13.70
C PRO A 53 -15.75 17.88 13.24
N GLN A 54 -16.74 17.58 12.40
CA GLN A 54 -16.93 16.23 11.85
C GLN A 54 -15.78 15.86 10.90
N LEU A 55 -15.47 16.73 9.94
CA LEU A 55 -14.32 16.56 9.05
C LEU A 55 -13.03 16.41 9.85
N THR A 56 -12.84 17.24 10.88
CA THR A 56 -11.69 17.24 11.81
C THR A 56 -11.44 15.87 12.46
N ARG A 57 -12.49 15.06 12.67
CA ARG A 57 -12.37 13.73 13.30
C ARG A 57 -12.31 12.57 12.31
N LEU A 58 -12.49 12.83 11.02
CA LEU A 58 -12.48 11.75 10.03
C LEU A 58 -11.07 11.21 9.81
N PRO A 59 -10.94 9.87 9.69
CA PRO A 59 -9.69 9.24 9.28
C PRO A 59 -9.41 9.55 7.80
N GLY A 60 -8.17 9.33 7.37
CA GLY A 60 -7.76 9.56 5.97
C GLY A 60 -6.88 10.79 5.77
N ARG A 61 -6.58 11.53 6.85
CA ARG A 61 -5.51 12.52 6.84
C ARG A 61 -4.15 11.84 6.85
N THR A 62 -3.28 12.29 5.98
CA THR A 62 -1.85 12.06 6.14
C THR A 62 -1.35 13.01 7.24
N PRO A 63 -0.62 12.52 8.27
CA PRO A 63 0.01 13.40 9.24
C PRO A 63 0.99 14.36 8.55
N GLY A 64 0.64 15.63 8.49
CA GLY A 64 1.49 16.70 7.98
C GLY A 64 2.14 17.52 9.11
N PRO A 65 3.10 18.41 8.79
CA PRO A 65 3.78 19.26 9.78
C PRO A 65 2.83 20.19 10.57
N VAL A 66 1.62 20.41 10.06
CA VAL A 66 0.56 21.24 10.68
C VAL A 66 -0.56 20.39 11.31
N SER A 67 -0.50 19.06 11.19
CA SER A 67 -1.50 18.15 11.78
C SER A 67 -1.25 17.99 13.27
N THR A 68 -1.76 18.93 14.06
CA THR A 68 -1.80 18.83 15.52
C THR A 68 -3.17 18.33 15.98
N ALA A 69 -3.27 17.83 17.22
CA ALA A 69 -4.53 17.40 17.83
C ALA A 69 -5.61 18.51 17.86
N ASP A 70 -5.19 19.78 17.73
CA ASP A 70 -6.04 20.97 17.72
C ASP A 70 -6.26 21.55 16.30
N SER A 71 -5.84 20.83 15.24
CA SER A 71 -5.96 21.31 13.86
C SER A 71 -7.38 21.16 13.32
N HIS A 72 -8.00 22.28 12.91
CA HIS A 72 -9.28 22.28 12.20
C HIS A 72 -9.04 22.25 10.68
N VAL A 73 -9.78 21.40 9.98
CA VAL A 73 -9.74 21.34 8.51
C VAL A 73 -11.02 21.92 7.92
N LEU A 74 -10.87 22.68 6.83
CA LEU A 74 -11.99 23.30 6.12
C LEU A 74 -12.48 22.44 4.96
N GLY A 75 -11.66 21.50 4.48
CA GLY A 75 -11.98 20.50 3.49
C GLY A 75 -11.33 19.17 3.84
N LEU A 76 -11.68 18.13 3.08
CA LEU A 76 -11.02 16.83 3.18
C LEU A 76 -11.22 16.04 1.89
N THR A 77 -10.13 15.48 1.38
CA THR A 77 -10.14 14.45 0.32
C THR A 77 -10.00 13.07 0.94
N GLN A 78 -11.08 12.29 0.92
CA GLN A 78 -11.07 10.88 1.34
C GLN A 78 -10.90 9.98 0.13
N ALA A 79 -9.79 9.24 0.09
CA ALA A 79 -9.53 8.27 -0.96
C ALA A 79 -9.25 6.89 -0.35
N ARG A 80 -10.00 5.87 -0.78
CA ARG A 80 -9.77 4.48 -0.41
C ARG A 80 -9.19 3.75 -1.61
N TYR A 81 -7.91 3.38 -1.53
CA TYR A 81 -7.26 2.52 -2.50
C TYR A 81 -7.23 1.07 -2.00
N GLY A 82 -7.08 0.14 -2.93
CA GLY A 82 -6.98 -1.28 -2.62
C GLY A 82 -6.87 -2.13 -3.87
N GLU A 83 -6.73 -3.43 -3.62
CA GLU A 83 -6.65 -4.46 -4.65
C GLU A 83 -7.80 -5.47 -4.54
N GLN A 84 -8.15 -6.07 -5.67
CA GLN A 84 -8.88 -7.34 -5.70
C GLN A 84 -8.07 -8.30 -6.56
N SER A 85 -7.89 -9.54 -6.10
CA SER A 85 -7.11 -10.53 -6.83
C SER A 85 -7.81 -11.87 -6.90
N GLN A 86 -7.70 -12.51 -8.05
CA GLN A 86 -8.15 -13.87 -8.30
C GLN A 86 -7.02 -14.66 -8.94
N VAL A 87 -6.72 -15.82 -8.35
CA VAL A 87 -5.71 -16.76 -8.87
C VAL A 87 -6.42 -18.03 -9.29
N SER A 88 -6.23 -18.41 -10.55
CA SER A 88 -6.60 -19.70 -11.12
C SER A 88 -5.37 -20.60 -11.19
N ALA A 89 -5.56 -21.89 -10.95
CA ALA A 89 -4.50 -22.89 -11.01
C ALA A 89 -4.95 -24.15 -11.75
N LEU A 90 -4.00 -24.80 -12.41
CA LEU A 90 -4.14 -26.14 -12.97
C LEU A 90 -3.62 -27.15 -11.96
N PHE A 91 -4.23 -28.34 -11.95
CA PHE A 91 -3.87 -29.41 -11.03
C PHE A 91 -3.61 -30.72 -11.78
N LYS A 92 -2.66 -31.52 -11.27
CA LYS A 92 -2.42 -32.90 -11.70
C LYS A 92 -2.29 -33.79 -10.47
N THR A 93 -3.04 -34.88 -10.41
CA THR A 93 -2.87 -35.92 -9.39
C THR A 93 -1.69 -36.80 -9.75
N MET A 94 -0.85 -37.11 -8.77
CA MET A 94 0.36 -37.91 -8.93
C MET A 94 0.08 -39.37 -8.50
N GLY A 95 0.90 -40.31 -8.99
CA GLY A 95 0.72 -41.74 -8.68
C GLY A 95 0.87 -42.10 -7.20
N ASP A 96 1.47 -41.24 -6.39
CA ASP A 96 1.60 -41.38 -4.93
C ASP A 96 0.47 -40.70 -4.13
N GLY A 97 -0.60 -40.26 -4.82
CA GLY A 97 -1.74 -39.57 -4.21
C GLY A 97 -1.50 -38.09 -3.86
N THR A 98 -0.33 -37.54 -4.19
CA THR A 98 -0.07 -36.10 -4.07
C THR A 98 -0.62 -35.30 -5.26
N TYR A 99 -0.61 -33.98 -5.16
CA TYR A 99 -1.10 -33.05 -6.16
C TYR A 99 0.01 -32.11 -6.59
N CYS A 100 0.20 -31.95 -7.90
CA CYS A 100 0.92 -30.84 -8.48
C CYS A 100 -0.06 -29.72 -8.83
N ALA A 101 0.29 -28.47 -8.55
CA ALA A 101 -0.45 -27.30 -8.99
C ALA A 101 0.47 -26.26 -9.61
N SER A 102 -0.03 -25.52 -10.59
CA SER A 102 0.63 -24.35 -11.17
C SER A 102 -0.39 -23.26 -11.40
N ALA A 103 -0.01 -21.99 -11.18
CA ALA A 103 -0.85 -20.88 -11.60
C ALA A 103 -1.12 -20.94 -13.11
N SER A 104 -2.30 -20.52 -13.52
CA SER A 104 -2.67 -20.42 -14.95
C SER A 104 -3.10 -19.02 -15.34
N LYS A 105 -3.89 -18.35 -14.50
CA LYS A 105 -4.30 -16.96 -14.71
C LYS A 105 -4.31 -16.22 -13.37
N LEU A 106 -3.77 -15.01 -13.38
CA LEU A 106 -3.89 -14.04 -12.31
C LEU A 106 -4.71 -12.86 -12.84
N THR A 107 -5.83 -12.56 -12.21
CA THR A 107 -6.61 -11.35 -12.47
C THR A 107 -6.52 -10.45 -11.26
N ILE A 108 -6.04 -9.22 -11.45
CA ILE A 108 -5.82 -8.24 -10.39
C ILE A 108 -6.41 -6.92 -10.82
N SER A 109 -7.18 -6.28 -9.94
CA SER A 109 -7.55 -4.88 -10.07
C SER A 109 -6.89 -4.09 -8.94
N PHE A 110 -6.34 -2.92 -9.25
CA PHE A 110 -5.63 -2.08 -8.28
C PHE A 110 -5.96 -0.61 -8.52
N GLY A 111 -6.20 0.14 -7.45
CA GLY A 111 -6.30 1.60 -7.50
C GLY A 111 -7.32 2.16 -6.52
N PHE A 112 -7.88 3.32 -6.82
CA PHE A 112 -8.83 4.03 -5.95
C PHE A 112 -10.26 3.55 -6.16
N GLN A 113 -10.80 2.85 -5.16
CA GLN A 113 -12.14 2.28 -5.14
C GLN A 113 -13.21 3.29 -4.68
N GLN A 114 -12.79 4.35 -4.00
CA GLN A 114 -13.66 5.43 -3.53
C GLN A 114 -12.85 6.72 -3.44
N ARG A 115 -13.43 7.83 -3.90
CA ARG A 115 -12.85 9.18 -3.83
C ARG A 115 -13.96 10.18 -3.52
N ILE A 116 -13.93 10.78 -2.34
CA ILE A 116 -14.91 11.80 -1.91
C ILE A 116 -14.14 13.06 -1.54
N VAL A 117 -14.57 14.19 -2.10
CA VAL A 117 -14.07 15.52 -1.76
C VAL A 117 -15.13 16.28 -1.00
N HIS A 118 -14.75 16.72 0.20
CA HIS A 118 -15.58 17.49 1.11
C HIS A 118 -15.08 18.92 1.21
N VAL A 119 -16.03 19.87 1.21
CA VAL A 119 -15.85 21.19 1.82
C VAL A 119 -16.79 21.29 3.01
N ALA A 120 -16.35 21.89 4.11
CA ALA A 120 -17.16 22.01 5.30
C ALA A 120 -18.46 22.79 5.03
N ARG A 121 -19.58 22.28 5.54
CA ARG A 121 -20.92 22.85 5.32
C ARG A 121 -21.08 24.29 5.82
N GLU A 122 -20.25 24.72 6.77
CA GLU A 122 -20.26 26.08 7.29
C GLU A 122 -19.75 27.13 6.28
N ILE A 123 -19.05 26.69 5.24
CA ILE A 123 -18.50 27.55 4.20
C ILE A 123 -19.53 27.62 3.06
N PRO A 124 -20.10 28.81 2.76
CA PRO A 124 -21.16 28.91 1.75
C PRO A 124 -20.69 28.45 0.37
N ALA A 125 -21.44 27.54 -0.25
CA ALA A 125 -21.14 27.06 -1.60
C ALA A 125 -21.06 28.23 -2.59
N GLY A 126 -20.00 28.24 -3.41
CA GLY A 126 -19.75 29.31 -4.38
C GLY A 126 -19.12 30.58 -3.78
N SER A 127 -18.83 30.63 -2.48
CA SER A 127 -18.02 31.70 -1.90
C SER A 127 -16.56 31.61 -2.37
N CYS A 128 -15.82 32.71 -2.20
CA CYS A 128 -14.37 32.72 -2.47
C CYS A 128 -13.66 31.62 -1.68
N LEU A 129 -13.93 31.52 -0.36
CA LEU A 129 -13.28 30.53 0.48
C LEU A 129 -13.66 29.10 0.08
N HIS A 130 -14.91 28.85 -0.31
CA HIS A 130 -15.32 27.54 -0.81
C HIS A 130 -14.50 27.11 -2.04
N GLY A 131 -14.31 28.02 -2.99
CA GLY A 131 -13.49 27.80 -4.18
C GLY A 131 -12.02 27.51 -3.84
N GLU A 132 -11.43 28.24 -2.91
CA GLU A 132 -10.04 28.04 -2.46
C GLU A 132 -9.84 26.69 -1.76
N VAL A 133 -10.75 26.32 -0.85
CA VAL A 133 -10.69 25.03 -0.15
C VAL A 133 -10.88 23.89 -1.14
N LEU A 134 -11.87 23.99 -2.04
CA LEU A 134 -12.08 22.96 -3.06
C LEU A 134 -10.86 22.82 -3.98
N ALA A 135 -10.27 23.93 -4.42
CA ALA A 135 -9.08 23.89 -5.25
C ALA A 135 -7.91 23.23 -4.53
N HIS A 136 -7.76 23.45 -3.24
CA HIS A 136 -6.78 22.77 -2.40
C HIS A 136 -7.04 21.26 -2.35
N GLU A 137 -8.26 20.84 -2.03
CA GLU A 137 -8.63 19.40 -1.99
C GLU A 137 -8.43 18.71 -3.34
N MET A 138 -8.69 19.40 -4.45
CA MET A 138 -8.43 18.85 -5.78
C MET A 138 -6.94 18.65 -6.08
N ARG A 139 -6.01 19.30 -5.36
CA ARG A 139 -4.57 19.00 -5.47
C ARG A 139 -4.23 17.65 -4.85
N HIS A 140 -4.86 17.29 -3.73
CA HIS A 140 -4.73 15.95 -3.13
C HIS A 140 -5.22 14.87 -4.09
N VAL A 141 -6.33 15.12 -4.80
CA VAL A 141 -6.82 14.22 -5.86
C VAL A 141 -5.79 14.08 -6.99
N ALA A 142 -5.24 15.20 -7.47
CA ALA A 142 -4.26 15.19 -8.57
C ALA A 142 -2.98 14.42 -8.19
N VAL A 143 -2.52 14.53 -6.94
CA VAL A 143 -1.38 13.75 -6.42
C VAL A 143 -1.70 12.24 -6.45
N ASP A 144 -2.89 11.86 -6.02
CA ASP A 144 -3.33 10.45 -6.02
C ASP A 144 -3.41 9.88 -7.45
N GLU A 145 -3.99 10.63 -8.38
CA GLU A 145 -4.09 10.23 -9.80
C GLU A 145 -2.71 10.10 -10.45
N ALA A 146 -1.82 11.07 -10.25
CA ALA A 146 -0.47 11.04 -10.78
C ALA A 146 0.34 9.85 -10.22
N LEU A 147 0.26 9.62 -8.90
CA LEU A 147 0.92 8.50 -8.25
C LEU A 147 0.45 7.16 -8.84
N LEU A 148 -0.86 6.98 -9.01
CA LEU A 148 -1.43 5.76 -9.60
C LEU A 148 -0.89 5.57 -11.01
N GLN A 149 -0.97 6.60 -11.86
CA GLN A 149 -0.47 6.55 -13.23
C GLN A 149 1.02 6.17 -13.30
N GLU A 150 1.85 6.74 -12.43
CA GLU A 150 3.30 6.48 -12.39
C GLU A 150 3.66 5.08 -11.85
N MET A 151 2.92 4.57 -10.88
CA MET A 151 3.22 3.30 -10.22
C MET A 151 2.66 2.09 -10.96
N MET A 152 1.56 2.21 -11.71
CA MET A 152 0.94 1.06 -12.39
C MET A 152 1.90 0.27 -13.30
N PRO A 153 2.77 0.89 -14.13
CA PRO A 153 3.76 0.15 -14.91
C PRO A 153 4.77 -0.62 -14.05
N GLN A 154 5.17 -0.06 -12.90
CA GLN A 154 6.10 -0.69 -11.96
C GLN A 154 5.44 -1.88 -11.24
N ILE A 155 4.17 -1.72 -10.87
CA ILE A 155 3.34 -2.78 -10.30
C ILE A 155 3.23 -3.95 -11.28
N ARG A 156 2.92 -3.66 -12.56
CA ARG A 156 2.88 -4.68 -13.61
C ARG A 156 4.21 -5.43 -13.72
N SER A 157 5.32 -4.71 -13.86
CA SER A 157 6.64 -5.34 -14.00
C SER A 157 7.00 -6.24 -12.81
N ARG A 158 6.68 -5.85 -11.58
CA ARG A 158 6.93 -6.67 -10.38
C ARG A 158 6.06 -7.91 -10.34
N LEU A 159 4.80 -7.81 -10.78
CA LEU A 159 3.89 -8.95 -10.85
C LEU A 159 4.29 -9.93 -11.97
N ASP A 160 4.75 -9.42 -13.10
CA ASP A 160 5.31 -10.25 -14.18
C ASP A 160 6.55 -11.02 -13.70
N GLN A 161 7.43 -10.39 -12.91
CA GLN A 161 8.57 -11.06 -12.28
C GLN A 161 8.13 -12.17 -11.33
N VAL A 162 7.15 -11.89 -10.45
CA VAL A 162 6.59 -12.90 -9.55
C VAL A 162 6.05 -14.09 -10.34
N ILE A 163 5.30 -13.85 -11.42
CA ILE A 163 4.75 -14.91 -12.27
C ILE A 163 5.85 -15.72 -12.95
N ALA A 164 6.91 -15.07 -13.45
CA ALA A 164 8.04 -15.75 -14.07
C ALA A 164 8.79 -16.67 -13.08
N GLU A 165 8.81 -16.31 -11.80
CA GLU A 165 9.43 -17.08 -10.72
C GLU A 165 8.51 -18.15 -10.10
N MET A 166 7.20 -18.14 -10.44
CA MET A 166 6.25 -19.12 -9.92
C MET A 166 6.47 -20.50 -10.54
N ALA A 167 7.15 -21.36 -9.79
CA ALA A 167 7.27 -22.77 -10.12
C ALA A 167 6.02 -23.58 -9.72
N PRO A 168 5.69 -24.66 -10.45
CA PRO A 168 4.71 -25.63 -9.99
C PRO A 168 5.04 -26.18 -8.60
N VAL A 169 4.02 -26.38 -7.78
CA VAL A 169 4.14 -26.83 -6.39
C VAL A 169 3.56 -28.23 -6.23
N ARG A 170 4.20 -29.08 -5.42
CA ARG A 170 3.68 -30.40 -5.02
C ARG A 170 3.15 -30.34 -3.59
N SER A 171 1.98 -30.92 -3.34
CA SER A 171 1.39 -30.96 -2.00
C SER A 171 0.53 -32.19 -1.76
N ARG A 172 0.21 -32.47 -0.50
CA ARG A 172 -0.58 -33.63 -0.07
C ARG A 172 -2.07 -33.49 -0.37
N SER A 173 -2.55 -32.27 -0.61
CA SER A 173 -3.93 -32.01 -1.02
C SER A 173 -4.00 -30.88 -2.04
N GLN A 174 -5.08 -30.88 -2.82
CA GLN A 174 -5.38 -29.80 -3.77
C GLN A 174 -5.48 -28.43 -3.09
N SER A 175 -6.08 -28.35 -1.89
CA SER A 175 -6.21 -27.10 -1.14
C SER A 175 -4.86 -26.55 -0.67
N GLN A 176 -3.96 -27.41 -0.18
CA GLN A 176 -2.62 -27.00 0.22
C GLN A 176 -1.78 -26.57 -1.00
N ALA A 177 -1.94 -27.27 -2.14
CA ALA A 177 -1.30 -26.88 -3.39
C ALA A 177 -1.79 -25.50 -3.86
N MET A 178 -3.11 -25.24 -3.81
CA MET A 178 -3.67 -23.92 -4.16
C MET A 178 -3.14 -22.81 -3.24
N ALA A 179 -3.09 -23.05 -1.93
CA ALA A 179 -2.53 -22.09 -0.98
C ALA A 179 -1.03 -21.84 -1.24
N ALA A 180 -0.27 -22.85 -1.65
CA ALA A 180 1.12 -22.68 -2.06
C ALA A 180 1.25 -21.83 -3.33
N VAL A 181 0.37 -22.00 -4.31
CA VAL A 181 0.34 -21.16 -5.52
C VAL A 181 -0.02 -19.70 -5.21
N ARG A 182 -0.94 -19.42 -4.28
CA ARG A 182 -1.37 -18.03 -3.98
C ARG A 182 -0.34 -17.22 -3.20
N ARG A 183 0.39 -17.86 -2.28
CA ARG A 183 1.26 -17.19 -1.30
C ARG A 183 2.28 -16.20 -1.89
N PRO A 184 3.01 -16.52 -2.99
CA PRO A 184 3.95 -15.58 -3.59
C PRO A 184 3.27 -14.29 -4.05
N LEU A 185 2.12 -14.40 -4.71
CA LEU A 185 1.36 -13.25 -5.19
C LEU A 185 0.86 -12.38 -4.04
N GLU A 186 0.23 -12.99 -3.02
CA GLU A 186 -0.27 -12.26 -1.85
C GLU A 186 0.89 -11.52 -1.14
N SER A 187 2.06 -12.15 -1.05
CA SER A 187 3.25 -11.53 -0.48
C SER A 187 3.74 -10.34 -1.29
N ALA A 188 3.75 -10.44 -2.62
CA ALA A 188 4.11 -9.36 -3.52
C ALA A 188 3.12 -8.18 -3.43
N MET A 189 1.81 -8.46 -3.46
CA MET A 189 0.78 -7.44 -3.36
C MET A 189 0.83 -6.69 -2.03
N ARG A 190 1.07 -7.37 -0.90
CA ARG A 190 1.27 -6.70 0.39
C ARG A 190 2.44 -5.70 0.34
N ARG A 191 3.56 -6.06 -0.27
CA ARG A 191 4.72 -5.14 -0.42
C ARG A 191 4.39 -3.96 -1.31
N ILE A 192 3.72 -4.21 -2.44
CA ILE A 192 3.26 -3.17 -3.38
C ILE A 192 2.33 -2.18 -2.67
N MET A 193 1.33 -2.68 -1.94
CA MET A 193 0.38 -1.85 -1.18
C MET A 193 1.08 -0.98 -0.13
N GLN A 194 2.03 -1.55 0.61
CA GLN A 194 2.79 -0.81 1.61
C GLN A 194 3.66 0.29 0.98
N GLU A 195 4.28 0.02 -0.17
CA GLU A 195 5.09 1.01 -0.87
C GLU A 195 4.25 2.13 -1.48
N PHE A 196 3.13 1.76 -2.13
CA PHE A 196 2.17 2.72 -2.64
C PHE A 196 1.65 3.64 -1.53
N GLY A 197 1.27 3.07 -0.38
CA GLY A 197 0.82 3.84 0.78
C GLY A 197 1.88 4.80 1.30
N ARG A 198 3.14 4.34 1.48
CA ARG A 198 4.23 5.22 1.94
C ARG A 198 4.50 6.37 0.98
N GLU A 199 4.53 6.10 -0.33
CA GLU A 199 4.79 7.13 -1.32
C GLU A 199 3.61 8.10 -1.43
N ARG A 200 2.38 7.60 -1.34
CA ARG A 200 1.17 8.41 -1.24
C ARG A 200 1.26 9.38 -0.07
N ASP A 201 1.51 8.87 1.13
CA ASP A 201 1.61 9.69 2.34
C ASP A 201 2.71 10.76 2.18
N ARG A 202 3.88 10.37 1.65
CA ARG A 202 4.97 11.31 1.38
C ARG A 202 4.56 12.45 0.44
N ARG A 203 3.81 12.17 -0.63
CA ARG A 203 3.39 13.18 -1.61
C ARG A 203 2.21 14.02 -1.11
N GLN A 204 1.25 13.42 -0.43
CA GLN A 204 0.11 14.13 0.18
C GLN A 204 0.59 15.16 1.21
N ALA A 205 1.60 14.81 2.02
CA ALA A 205 2.18 15.75 2.99
C ALA A 205 2.88 16.97 2.36
N GLN A 206 3.21 16.94 1.05
CA GLN A 206 3.77 18.09 0.32
C GLN A 206 2.70 19.08 -0.14
N VAL A 207 1.42 18.70 -0.10
CA VAL A 207 0.30 19.60 -0.40
C VAL A 207 -0.07 20.42 0.84
N ASP A 208 -0.05 19.79 2.02
CA ASP A 208 -0.42 20.40 3.30
C ASP A 208 0.78 21.11 3.98
N THR A 209 1.41 22.06 3.28
CA THR A 209 2.54 22.83 3.84
C THR A 209 2.08 23.97 4.75
N VAL A 210 3.00 24.46 5.59
CA VAL A 210 2.75 25.63 6.45
C VAL A 210 2.43 26.86 5.59
N GLU A 211 3.16 27.05 4.49
CA GLU A 211 2.97 28.16 3.56
C GLU A 211 1.60 28.12 2.90
N GLU A 212 1.11 26.93 2.55
CA GLU A 212 -0.24 26.77 1.99
C GLU A 212 -1.31 27.11 3.01
N TYR A 213 -1.18 26.65 4.25
CA TYR A 213 -2.10 27.01 5.33
C TYR A 213 -2.12 28.52 5.59
N GLU A 214 -0.94 29.14 5.65
CA GLU A 214 -0.82 30.57 5.80
C GLU A 214 -1.46 31.34 4.64
N ARG A 215 -1.26 30.88 3.40
CA ARG A 215 -1.89 31.47 2.20
C ARG A 215 -3.42 31.40 2.34
N VAL A 216 -3.98 30.22 2.61
CA VAL A 216 -5.43 30.02 2.79
C VAL A 216 -5.98 30.90 3.92
N SER A 217 -5.21 31.13 4.99
CA SER A 217 -5.62 32.00 6.10
C SER A 217 -5.70 33.50 5.76
N ARG A 218 -5.11 33.92 4.63
CA ARG A 218 -5.01 35.32 4.20
C ARG A 218 -5.86 35.65 2.97
N VAL A 219 -6.11 34.67 2.09
CA VAL A 219 -7.00 34.85 0.92
C VAL A 219 -8.44 35.11 1.33
N CYS A 220 -9.26 35.57 0.39
CA CYS A 220 -10.68 35.88 0.61
C CYS A 220 -10.88 36.82 1.80
N ASN A 221 -10.05 37.87 1.91
CA ASN A 221 -10.06 38.82 3.03
C ASN A 221 -9.88 38.18 4.42
N GLY A 222 -9.21 37.02 4.47
CA GLY A 222 -8.98 36.28 5.71
C GLY A 222 -10.21 35.55 6.26
N GLU A 223 -11.24 35.30 5.44
CA GLU A 223 -12.49 34.64 5.81
C GLU A 223 -12.28 33.31 6.57
N ALA A 224 -11.24 32.55 6.21
CA ALA A 224 -10.87 31.30 6.89
C ALA A 224 -10.73 31.44 8.42
N ARG A 225 -10.31 32.62 8.92
CA ARG A 225 -10.13 32.90 10.35
C ARG A 225 -11.45 32.92 11.14
N ASN A 226 -12.59 33.04 10.46
CA ASN A 226 -13.91 32.94 11.08
C ASN A 226 -14.25 31.49 11.48
N TYR A 227 -13.57 30.52 10.88
CA TYR A 227 -13.84 29.09 10.98
C TYR A 227 -12.76 28.31 11.73
N LEU A 228 -11.55 28.88 11.80
CA LEU A 228 -10.41 28.30 12.49
C LEU A 228 -10.42 28.67 13.98
N PRO A 229 -9.92 27.80 14.87
CA PRO A 229 -9.83 28.09 16.28
C PRO A 229 -8.94 29.31 16.49
N LYS A 230 -9.38 30.23 17.36
CA LYS A 230 -8.59 31.40 17.72
C LYS A 230 -7.31 30.91 18.41
N PRO A 231 -6.13 31.47 18.10
CA PRO A 231 -4.91 31.11 18.81
C PRO A 231 -5.14 31.35 20.31
N ALA A 232 -4.80 30.35 21.13
CA ALA A 232 -4.94 30.45 22.57
C ALA A 232 -4.19 31.72 23.03
N THR A 233 -4.90 32.64 23.66
CA THR A 233 -4.27 33.78 24.32
C THR A 233 -3.30 33.21 25.33
N ARG A 234 -1.98 33.40 25.12
CA ARG A 234 -0.98 33.13 26.15
C ARG A 234 -1.44 33.90 27.40
N ARG A 235 -2.00 33.19 28.38
CA ARG A 235 -2.18 33.74 29.73
C ARG A 235 -0.78 34.10 30.20
N THR A 236 -0.42 35.37 30.10
CA THR A 236 0.72 35.91 30.83
C THR A 236 0.44 35.63 32.30
N VAL A 237 1.07 34.57 32.82
CA VAL A 237 1.14 34.33 34.25
C VAL A 237 1.91 35.52 34.80
N ARG A 238 1.18 36.51 35.34
CA ARG A 238 1.75 37.53 36.21
C ARG A 238 2.24 36.75 37.44
N GLN A 239 3.55 36.50 37.49
CA GLN A 239 4.21 36.11 38.74
C GLN A 239 4.04 37.31 39.69
N GLY A 240 3.29 37.08 40.76
CA GLY A 240 3.21 37.95 41.92
C GLY A 240 3.93 37.29 43.08
#